data_AF-A0A8B8AUC8-F1
#
_entry.id   AF-A0A8B8AUC8-F1
#
_cell.length_a   1.000
_cell.length_b   1.000
_cell.length_c   1.000
_cell.angle_alpha   90.00
_cell.angle_beta   90.00
_cell.angle_gamma   90.00
#
_symmetry.space_group_name_H-M   'P 1'
#
loop_
_entity.id
_entity.type
_entity.pdbx_description
1 polymer ?
#
loop_
_entity_poly.entity_id
_entity_poly.type
_entity_poly.pdbx_seq_one_letter_code
_entity_poly.pdbx_strand_id
1 'polypeptide(L)'
;MKWLHMDENKLFFLIIILVGDETIARNCNPGFTGINCEFFCRYPSYGTLCQSECNCSAMYCDPKTGCKDGSPTLKPKSSTTKTEVDLVDQISNPAKGCPSGYTGSKCEIPCRYPAYGVKCQSECKCKEKLCNHIRGCNDSSNICAPRKDSSHDVMIYSIVIGLLLLLTIIQFSIYFYLLYCFRIGRIFLTFSFKV
;
A
#
# COMPACT_ATOMS: atom_id res chain seq x y z
N MET A 1 5.97 16.28 -49.07
CA MET A 1 6.42 16.25 -47.66
C MET A 1 5.19 16.26 -46.79
N LYS A 2 4.80 15.10 -46.28
CA LYS A 2 3.54 14.88 -45.56
C LYS A 2 3.82 15.06 -44.08
N TRP A 3 3.42 16.20 -43.53
CA TRP A 3 3.52 16.49 -42.10
C TRP A 3 2.56 15.55 -41.36
N LEU A 4 3.11 14.66 -40.53
CA LEU A 4 2.32 13.83 -39.63
C LEU A 4 1.84 14.71 -38.49
N HIS A 5 0.56 15.08 -38.59
CA HIS A 5 -0.27 15.60 -37.51
C HIS A 5 -0.15 14.65 -36.30
N MET A 6 0.39 15.13 -35.18
CA MET A 6 0.51 14.34 -33.94
C MET A 6 -0.56 14.83 -32.97
N ASP A 7 -1.57 13.99 -32.75
CA ASP A 7 -2.79 14.29 -31.99
C ASP A 7 -2.53 14.58 -30.49
N GLU A 8 -3.30 15.49 -29.89
CA GLU A 8 -3.28 15.84 -28.46
C GLU A 8 -3.46 14.62 -27.54
N ASN A 9 -4.17 13.60 -28.02
CA ASN A 9 -4.33 12.32 -27.34
C ASN A 9 -2.99 11.60 -27.13
N LYS A 10 -2.03 11.72 -28.04
CA LYS A 10 -0.70 11.07 -27.91
C LYS A 10 0.11 11.66 -26.76
N LEU A 11 -0.05 12.95 -26.50
CA LEU A 11 0.60 13.63 -25.37
C LEU A 11 -0.08 13.23 -24.06
N PHE A 12 -1.41 13.10 -24.04
CA PHE A 12 -2.15 12.59 -22.89
C PHE A 12 -1.78 11.14 -22.54
N PHE A 13 -1.63 10.27 -23.54
CA PHE A 13 -1.13 8.90 -23.38
C PHE A 13 0.32 8.88 -22.85
N LEU A 14 1.17 9.82 -23.26
CA LEU A 14 2.54 9.93 -22.75
C LEU A 14 2.56 10.37 -21.26
N ILE A 15 1.64 11.24 -20.85
CA ILE A 15 1.51 11.69 -19.45
C ILE A 15 0.95 10.57 -18.56
N ILE A 16 0.04 9.73 -19.07
CA ILE A 16 -0.43 8.53 -18.35
C ILE A 16 0.70 7.51 -18.14
N ILE A 17 1.61 7.33 -19.10
CA ILE A 17 2.80 6.47 -18.94
C ILE A 17 3.80 7.05 -17.90
N LEU A 18 3.81 8.37 -17.68
CA LEU A 18 4.75 9.03 -16.77
C LEU A 18 4.21 9.26 -15.34
N VAL A 19 2.88 9.25 -15.15
CA VAL A 19 2.22 9.54 -13.85
C VAL A 19 1.28 8.41 -13.38
N GLY A 20 0.98 7.43 -14.24
CA GLY A 20 0.15 6.29 -13.89
C GLY A 20 0.90 5.25 -13.08
N ASP A 21 0.49 5.06 -11.82
CA ASP A 21 0.70 3.80 -11.09
C ASP A 21 0.00 2.69 -11.88
N GLU A 22 0.72 2.10 -12.84
CA GLU A 22 0.35 0.84 -13.46
C GLU A 22 0.50 -0.27 -12.41
N THR A 23 -0.42 -0.33 -11.43
CA THR A 23 -0.72 -1.63 -10.81
C THR A 23 -1.44 -2.46 -11.86
N ILE A 24 -0.67 -3.00 -12.82
CA ILE A 24 -1.12 -4.06 -13.71
C ILE A 24 -1.55 -5.20 -12.79
N ALA A 25 -2.85 -5.38 -12.61
CA ALA A 25 -3.38 -6.57 -11.96
C ALA A 25 -3.05 -7.77 -12.87
N ARG A 26 -1.91 -8.41 -12.62
CA ARG A 26 -1.47 -9.58 -13.40
C ARG A 26 -2.32 -10.79 -13.01
N ASN A 27 -2.94 -11.41 -14.01
CA ASN A 27 -3.65 -12.67 -13.84
C ASN A 27 -2.64 -13.82 -13.66
N CYS A 28 -2.37 -14.18 -12.40
CA CYS A 28 -1.63 -15.40 -12.08
C CYS A 28 -2.55 -16.63 -12.17
N ASN A 29 -1.95 -17.78 -12.49
CA ASN A 29 -2.64 -19.06 -12.36
C ASN A 29 -3.10 -19.27 -10.90
N PRO A 30 -4.24 -19.95 -10.65
CA PRO A 30 -4.70 -20.20 -9.30
C PRO A 30 -3.64 -20.92 -8.46
N GLY A 31 -3.43 -20.46 -7.23
CA GLY A 31 -2.35 -20.91 -6.34
C GLY A 31 -1.10 -20.04 -6.34
N PHE A 32 -1.01 -19.05 -7.22
CA PHE A 32 0.13 -18.13 -7.30
C PHE A 32 -0.27 -16.67 -7.11
N THR A 33 0.67 -15.87 -6.60
CA THR A 33 0.53 -14.44 -6.34
C THR A 33 1.87 -13.70 -6.51
N GLY A 34 1.82 -12.37 -6.47
CA GLY A 34 2.95 -11.48 -6.67
C GLY A 34 3.08 -10.95 -8.10
N ILE A 35 3.91 -9.92 -8.26
CA ILE A 35 4.10 -9.20 -9.53
C ILE A 35 4.61 -10.12 -10.65
N ASN A 36 5.35 -11.19 -10.29
CA ASN A 36 5.88 -12.19 -11.22
C ASN A 36 5.27 -13.59 -10.99
N CYS A 37 4.15 -13.70 -10.26
CA CYS A 37 3.51 -14.98 -9.92
C CYS A 37 4.47 -16.00 -9.27
N GLU A 38 5.47 -15.52 -8.53
CA GLU A 38 6.53 -16.33 -7.94
C GLU A 38 6.14 -16.89 -6.55
N PHE A 39 5.17 -16.27 -5.89
CA PHE A 39 4.76 -16.66 -4.55
C PHE A 39 3.59 -17.62 -4.61
N PHE A 40 3.69 -18.74 -3.90
CA PHE A 40 2.58 -19.66 -3.71
C PHE A 40 1.61 -19.14 -2.66
N CYS A 41 0.32 -19.47 -2.76
CA CYS A 41 -0.63 -19.09 -1.71
C CYS A 41 -0.22 -19.73 -0.38
N ARG A 42 -0.03 -18.88 0.62
CA ARG A 42 0.32 -19.29 1.98
C ARG A 42 -0.93 -19.81 2.67
N TYR A 43 -0.84 -20.96 3.33
CA TYR A 43 -1.94 -21.48 4.15
C TYR A 43 -2.43 -20.41 5.15
N PRO A 44 -3.75 -20.19 5.29
CA PRO A 44 -4.87 -21.02 4.79
C PRO A 44 -5.40 -20.64 3.39
N SER A 45 -4.75 -19.75 2.65
CA SER A 45 -5.28 -19.23 1.39
C SER A 45 -5.02 -20.13 0.17
N TYR A 46 -5.94 -20.13 -0.79
CA TYR A 46 -5.85 -20.86 -2.05
C TYR A 46 -6.63 -20.15 -3.19
N GLY A 47 -6.50 -20.66 -4.42
CA GLY A 47 -7.29 -20.22 -5.58
C GLY A 47 -6.72 -19.02 -6.32
N THR A 48 -7.56 -18.32 -7.10
CA THR A 48 -7.15 -17.14 -7.86
C THR A 48 -6.79 -16.00 -6.92
N LEU A 49 -5.58 -15.45 -7.06
CA LEU A 49 -5.06 -14.38 -6.19
C LEU A 49 -5.12 -14.71 -4.69
N CYS A 50 -5.17 -15.99 -4.32
CA CYS A 50 -5.22 -16.45 -2.93
C CYS A 50 -6.41 -15.91 -2.12
N GLN A 51 -7.55 -15.66 -2.77
CA GLN A 51 -8.73 -15.06 -2.13
C GLN A 51 -9.65 -16.09 -1.43
N SER A 52 -9.44 -17.39 -1.66
CA SER A 52 -10.20 -18.45 -1.01
C SER A 52 -9.47 -18.97 0.23
N GLU A 53 -10.20 -19.51 1.21
CA GLU A 53 -9.63 -20.02 2.47
C GLU A 53 -9.97 -21.51 2.68
N CYS A 54 -8.95 -22.32 2.96
CA CYS A 54 -9.07 -23.73 3.25
C CYS A 54 -9.68 -23.99 4.64
N ASN A 55 -10.72 -24.81 4.69
CA ASN A 55 -11.33 -25.29 5.94
C ASN A 55 -10.88 -26.72 6.29
N CYS A 56 -9.59 -27.00 6.09
CA CYS A 56 -8.95 -28.28 6.35
C CYS A 56 -7.56 -28.02 6.94
N SER A 57 -6.94 -29.05 7.53
CA SER A 57 -5.54 -28.94 7.97
C SER A 57 -4.61 -28.62 6.78
N ALA A 58 -3.50 -27.92 7.06
CA ALA A 58 -2.53 -27.50 6.05
C ALA A 58 -2.02 -28.66 5.17
N MET A 59 -1.93 -29.87 5.72
CA MET A 59 -1.52 -31.07 4.97
C MET A 59 -2.50 -31.49 3.87
N TYR A 60 -3.75 -31.00 3.92
CA TYR A 60 -4.81 -31.31 2.97
C TYR A 60 -5.27 -30.11 2.15
N CYS A 61 -4.62 -28.95 2.31
CA CYS A 61 -4.91 -27.74 1.57
C CYS A 61 -3.96 -27.62 0.38
N ASP A 62 -4.48 -27.85 -0.81
CA ASP A 62 -3.83 -27.57 -2.08
C ASP A 62 -4.01 -26.07 -2.42
N PRO A 63 -2.93 -25.31 -2.66
CA PRO A 63 -3.07 -23.88 -2.90
C PRO A 63 -3.75 -23.50 -4.22
N LYS A 64 -3.90 -24.43 -5.17
CA LYS A 64 -4.69 -24.22 -6.39
C LYS A 64 -6.16 -24.54 -6.15
N THR A 65 -6.49 -25.70 -5.58
CA THR A 65 -7.86 -26.23 -5.53
C THR A 65 -8.52 -26.20 -4.15
N GLY A 66 -7.75 -26.03 -3.09
CA GLY A 66 -8.24 -25.97 -1.71
C GLY A 66 -8.20 -27.33 -1.03
N CYS A 67 -9.25 -27.69 -0.31
CA CYS A 67 -9.27 -28.94 0.47
C CYS A 67 -9.45 -30.17 -0.40
N LYS A 68 -8.63 -31.20 -0.20
CA LYS A 68 -8.81 -32.53 -0.81
C LYS A 68 -10.13 -33.16 -0.38
N ASP A 69 -10.79 -33.86 -1.30
CA ASP A 69 -12.01 -34.62 -1.01
C ASP A 69 -11.78 -35.62 0.13
N GLY A 70 -12.71 -35.66 1.10
CA GLY A 70 -12.59 -36.50 2.30
C GLY A 70 -11.67 -35.94 3.39
N SER A 71 -11.13 -34.73 3.23
CA SER A 71 -10.35 -34.08 4.30
C SER A 71 -11.23 -33.70 5.49
N PRO A 72 -10.78 -33.94 6.75
CA PRO A 72 -11.51 -33.55 7.94
C PRO A 72 -11.65 -32.01 8.00
N THR A 73 -12.89 -31.53 8.09
CA THR A 73 -13.15 -30.09 8.20
C THR A 73 -12.76 -29.59 9.58
N LEU A 74 -12.01 -28.49 9.65
CA LEU A 74 -11.54 -27.94 10.93
C LEU A 74 -12.67 -27.22 11.68
N LYS A 75 -13.68 -26.73 10.95
CA LYS A 75 -14.90 -26.17 11.53
C LYS A 75 -16.12 -26.63 10.71
N PRO A 76 -17.20 -27.10 11.34
CA PRO A 76 -18.47 -27.22 10.64
C PRO A 76 -18.92 -25.81 10.23
N LYS A 77 -19.01 -25.53 8.92
CA LYS A 77 -19.83 -24.40 8.46
C LYS A 77 -21.25 -24.74 8.89
N SER A 78 -21.77 -24.02 9.88
CA SER A 78 -23.14 -24.12 10.35
C SER A 78 -24.10 -24.26 9.18
N SER A 79 -24.52 -25.49 8.91
CA SER A 79 -25.66 -25.76 8.05
C SER A 79 -26.84 -25.15 8.77
N THR A 80 -27.44 -24.14 8.16
CA THR A 80 -28.73 -23.61 8.59
C THR A 80 -29.79 -24.69 8.37
N THR A 81 -29.89 -25.63 9.29
CA THR A 81 -31.11 -26.39 9.55
C THR A 81 -31.65 -25.88 10.87
N LYS A 82 -32.51 -24.86 10.77
CA LYS A 82 -33.42 -24.49 11.86
C LYS A 82 -34.36 -25.67 12.09
N THR A 83 -34.25 -26.31 13.25
CA THR A 83 -35.35 -27.08 13.83
C THR A 83 -35.31 -26.88 15.34
N GLU A 84 -36.50 -26.82 15.91
CA GLU A 84 -36.95 -26.19 17.16
C GLU A 84 -36.40 -26.74 18.49
N VAL A 85 -36.36 -25.81 19.46
CA VAL A 85 -36.83 -25.90 20.87
C VAL A 85 -35.97 -26.62 21.94
N ASP A 86 -35.45 -25.76 22.82
CA ASP A 86 -35.25 -25.81 24.28
C ASP A 86 -34.56 -27.02 24.96
N LEU A 87 -33.45 -26.71 25.66
CA LEU A 87 -33.38 -26.67 27.14
C LEU A 87 -31.97 -26.22 27.59
N VAL A 88 -31.92 -25.01 28.16
CA VAL A 88 -31.01 -24.49 29.20
C VAL A 88 -29.64 -25.18 29.39
N ASP A 89 -28.56 -24.49 29.01
CA ASP A 89 -27.52 -24.12 29.98
C ASP A 89 -26.82 -22.82 29.57
N GLN A 90 -26.82 -21.85 30.49
CA GLN A 90 -26.10 -20.61 30.34
C GLN A 90 -24.66 -20.78 30.84
N ILE A 91 -23.78 -21.43 30.08
CA ILE A 91 -22.32 -21.16 30.09
C ILE A 91 -21.75 -21.70 28.77
N SER A 92 -20.99 -20.86 28.07
CA SER A 92 -20.29 -21.13 26.79
C SER A 92 -21.14 -21.01 25.51
N ASN A 93 -21.34 -19.77 25.05
CA ASN A 93 -21.67 -19.50 23.66
C ASN A 93 -20.50 -19.98 22.75
N PRO A 94 -20.65 -21.04 21.94
CA PRO A 94 -19.53 -21.63 21.18
C PRO A 94 -19.19 -20.85 19.89
N ALA A 95 -19.79 -19.68 19.67
CA ALA A 95 -19.63 -18.91 18.43
C ALA A 95 -18.66 -17.72 18.54
N LYS A 96 -18.10 -17.42 19.72
CA LYS A 96 -17.17 -16.30 19.89
C LYS A 96 -15.74 -16.82 20.05
N GLY A 97 -14.89 -16.51 19.07
CA GLY A 97 -13.45 -16.70 19.21
C GLY A 97 -12.88 -15.92 20.40
N CYS A 98 -11.62 -16.18 20.73
CA CYS A 98 -10.98 -15.56 21.89
C CYS A 98 -10.90 -14.03 21.80
N PRO A 99 -10.91 -13.35 22.96
CA PRO A 99 -10.65 -11.91 23.02
C PRO A 99 -9.29 -11.59 22.38
N SER A 100 -9.15 -10.36 21.88
CA SER A 100 -7.92 -9.90 21.24
C SER A 100 -6.71 -10.15 22.13
N GLY A 101 -5.67 -10.75 21.55
CA GLY A 101 -4.43 -11.07 22.25
C GLY A 101 -4.41 -12.39 23.01
N TYR A 102 -5.44 -13.22 22.87
CA TYR A 102 -5.52 -14.55 23.51
C TYR A 102 -5.91 -15.67 22.53
N THR A 103 -5.48 -16.88 22.84
CA THR A 103 -5.71 -18.13 22.14
C THR A 103 -5.87 -19.29 23.14
N GLY A 104 -6.11 -20.50 22.64
CA GLY A 104 -6.36 -21.69 23.45
C GLY A 104 -7.84 -22.06 23.53
N SER A 105 -8.10 -23.29 24.00
CA SER A 105 -9.47 -23.82 24.11
C SER A 105 -10.36 -23.05 25.08
N LYS A 106 -9.74 -22.35 26.05
CA LYS A 106 -10.40 -21.52 27.05
C LYS A 106 -9.91 -20.06 27.01
N CYS A 107 -9.22 -19.64 25.94
CA CYS A 107 -8.67 -18.30 25.78
C CYS A 107 -7.69 -17.88 26.89
N GLU A 108 -6.95 -18.85 27.41
CA GLU A 108 -6.02 -18.71 28.53
C GLU A 108 -4.59 -18.38 28.10
N ILE A 109 -4.27 -18.53 26.82
CA ILE A 109 -2.91 -18.40 26.30
C ILE A 109 -2.76 -17.02 25.64
N PRO A 110 -1.90 -16.11 26.14
CA PRO A 110 -1.63 -14.86 25.43
C PRO A 110 -0.91 -15.12 24.10
N CYS A 111 -1.09 -14.24 23.12
CA CYS A 111 -0.36 -14.34 21.86
C CYS A 111 1.16 -14.32 22.11
N ARG A 112 1.86 -15.30 21.55
CA ARG A 112 3.32 -15.37 21.63
C ARG A 112 3.95 -14.36 20.67
N TYR A 113 5.02 -13.71 21.11
CA TYR A 113 5.82 -12.83 20.26
C TYR A 113 6.27 -13.57 18.98
N PRO A 114 6.19 -12.95 17.79
CA PRO A 114 5.86 -11.54 17.53
C PRO A 114 4.35 -11.25 17.34
N ALA A 115 3.45 -12.18 17.63
CA ALA A 115 2.04 -12.04 17.30
C ALA A 115 1.23 -11.25 18.36
N TYR A 116 0.22 -10.50 17.90
CA TYR A 116 -0.75 -9.80 18.74
C TYR A 116 -2.12 -9.68 18.05
N GLY A 117 -3.12 -9.15 18.75
CA GLY A 117 -4.41 -8.79 18.16
C GLY A 117 -5.41 -9.95 18.08
N VAL A 118 -6.46 -9.78 17.27
CA VAL A 118 -7.53 -10.78 17.13
C VAL A 118 -6.94 -12.06 16.49
N LYS A 119 -7.14 -13.20 17.16
CA LYS A 119 -6.60 -14.51 16.74
C LYS A 119 -5.07 -14.51 16.53
N CYS A 120 -4.33 -13.57 17.12
CA CYS A 120 -2.89 -13.42 16.93
C CYS A 120 -2.46 -13.25 15.46
N GLN A 121 -3.28 -12.59 14.64
CA GLN A 121 -3.01 -12.40 13.20
C GLN A 121 -2.19 -11.14 12.89
N SER A 122 -1.91 -10.29 13.87
CA SER A 122 -1.06 -9.10 13.71
C SER A 122 0.36 -9.35 14.22
N GLU A 123 1.34 -8.66 13.65
CA GLU A 123 2.77 -8.87 13.95
C GLU A 123 3.43 -7.59 14.51
N CYS A 124 4.07 -7.71 15.66
CA CYS A 124 4.84 -6.65 16.30
C CYS A 124 6.14 -6.37 15.56
N LYS A 125 6.37 -5.10 15.21
CA LYS A 125 7.62 -4.59 14.63
C LYS A 125 8.46 -3.83 15.68
N CYS A 126 8.54 -4.38 16.88
CA CYS A 126 9.28 -3.81 18.02
C CYS A 126 9.90 -4.93 18.85
N LYS A 127 10.80 -4.59 19.78
CA LYS A 127 11.39 -5.57 20.70
C LYS A 127 10.29 -6.26 21.50
N GLU A 128 10.49 -7.53 21.85
CA GLU A 128 9.53 -8.34 22.63
C GLU A 128 9.02 -7.62 23.88
N LYS A 129 9.90 -6.94 24.63
CA LYS A 129 9.55 -6.16 25.84
C LYS A 129 8.58 -4.99 25.60
N LEU A 130 8.40 -4.59 24.34
CA LEU A 130 7.57 -3.46 23.91
C LEU A 130 6.33 -3.93 23.14
N CYS A 131 6.21 -5.24 22.90
CA CYS A 131 5.10 -5.86 22.20
C CYS A 131 4.04 -6.33 23.20
N ASN A 132 2.91 -5.64 23.24
CA ASN A 132 1.75 -6.06 23.99
C ASN A 132 0.92 -7.06 23.16
N HIS A 133 0.64 -8.24 23.71
CA HIS A 133 -0.12 -9.28 23.01
C HIS A 133 -1.54 -8.84 22.57
N ILE A 134 -2.12 -7.79 23.15
CA ILE A 134 -3.42 -7.22 22.76
C ILE A 134 -3.27 -6.10 21.73
N ARG A 135 -2.41 -5.12 22.01
CA ARG A 135 -2.33 -3.84 21.28
C ARG A 135 -1.16 -3.75 20.30
N GLY A 136 -0.18 -4.63 20.39
CA GLY A 136 1.04 -4.57 19.61
C GLY A 136 2.07 -3.62 20.23
N CYS A 137 2.76 -2.84 19.41
CA CYS A 137 3.82 -1.95 19.87
C CYS A 137 3.25 -0.66 20.48
N ASN A 138 3.79 -0.22 21.63
CA ASN A 138 3.52 1.12 22.14
C ASN A 138 4.27 2.15 21.26
N ASP A 139 3.53 3.04 20.61
CA ASP A 139 4.06 4.11 19.74
C ASP A 139 5.04 5.08 20.43
N SER A 140 5.18 5.00 21.77
CA SER A 140 6.13 5.79 22.54
C SER A 140 7.58 5.29 22.48
N SER A 141 7.89 4.25 21.71
CA SER A 141 9.26 3.79 21.49
C SER A 141 9.52 3.51 20.01
N ASN A 142 9.63 4.59 19.25
CA ASN A 142 10.23 4.58 17.92
C ASN A 142 11.69 4.10 17.99
N ILE A 143 11.89 2.78 17.96
CA ILE A 143 13.21 2.20 17.68
C ILE A 143 13.16 1.33 16.41
N CYS A 144 11.99 0.88 15.95
CA CYS A 144 11.87 0.15 14.69
C CYS A 144 10.56 0.40 13.92
N ALA A 145 10.04 1.63 13.92
CA ALA A 145 9.22 2.03 12.78
C ALA A 145 10.18 2.22 11.59
N PRO A 146 9.84 1.80 10.35
CA PRO A 146 10.48 2.44 9.20
C PRO A 146 10.27 3.94 9.44
N ARG A 147 11.34 4.75 9.34
CA ARG A 147 11.14 6.20 9.29
C ARG A 147 10.02 6.40 8.26
N LYS A 148 8.92 7.05 8.66
CA LYS A 148 8.25 7.90 7.69
C LYS A 148 9.35 8.88 7.30
N ASP A 149 10.13 8.54 6.30
CA ASP A 149 10.92 9.52 5.58
C ASP A 149 9.90 10.57 5.20
N SER A 150 9.97 11.70 5.90
CA SER A 150 10.10 13.04 5.33
C SER A 150 9.43 13.28 3.97
N SER A 151 8.27 12.68 3.74
CA SER A 151 7.48 12.87 2.52
C SER A 151 6.97 14.31 2.45
N HIS A 152 6.79 14.97 3.61
CA HIS A 152 6.56 16.42 3.66
C HIS A 152 7.80 17.23 3.28
N ASP A 153 8.99 16.86 3.77
CA ASP A 153 10.20 17.64 3.50
C ASP A 153 10.58 17.57 2.01
N VAL A 154 10.49 16.39 1.39
CA VAL A 154 10.80 16.20 -0.06
C VAL A 154 9.86 17.02 -0.96
N MET A 155 8.58 17.11 -0.60
CA MET A 155 7.59 17.93 -1.33
C MET A 155 7.88 19.43 -1.14
N ILE A 156 8.25 19.86 0.06
CA ILE A 156 8.61 21.26 0.34
C ILE A 156 9.88 21.67 -0.41
N TYR A 157 10.94 20.85 -0.41
CA TYR A 157 12.17 21.15 -1.15
C TYR A 157 11.93 21.31 -2.65
N SER A 158 11.08 20.46 -3.23
CA SER A 158 10.73 20.52 -4.65
C SER A 158 10.02 21.84 -5.03
N ILE A 159 9.11 22.31 -4.17
CA ILE A 159 8.41 23.60 -4.37
C ILE A 159 9.39 24.77 -4.25
N VAL A 160 10.26 24.77 -3.23
CA VAL A 160 11.24 25.84 -3.00
C VAL A 160 12.24 25.96 -4.15
N ILE A 161 12.76 24.83 -4.65
CA ILE A 161 13.67 24.82 -5.81
C ILE A 161 12.96 25.37 -7.06
N GLY A 162 11.70 24.99 -7.29
CA GLY A 162 10.90 25.51 -8.40
C GLY A 162 10.74 27.04 -8.36
N LEU A 163 10.42 27.59 -7.18
CA LEU A 163 10.29 29.04 -7.00
C LEU A 163 11.61 29.79 -7.20
N LEU A 164 12.73 29.24 -6.71
CA LEU A 164 14.05 29.85 -6.92
C LEU A 164 14.42 29.89 -8.40
N LEU A 165 14.21 28.80 -9.14
CA LEU A 165 14.47 28.76 -10.58
C LEU A 165 13.60 29.77 -11.35
N LEU A 166 12.31 29.86 -11.03
CA LEU A 166 11.41 30.84 -11.63
C LEU A 166 11.91 32.28 -11.43
N LEU A 167 12.31 32.63 -10.20
CA LEU A 167 12.84 33.97 -9.88
C LEU A 167 14.13 34.28 -10.64
N THR A 168 15.02 33.30 -10.80
CA THR A 168 16.26 33.50 -11.58
C THR A 168 15.98 33.78 -13.06
N ILE A 169 15.00 33.12 -13.65
CA ILE A 169 14.61 33.32 -15.05
C ILE A 169 14.00 34.71 -15.24
N ILE A 170 13.12 35.14 -14.34
CA ILE A 170 12.53 36.47 -14.36
C ILE A 170 13.61 37.54 -14.24
N GLN A 171 14.53 37.38 -13.27
CA GLN A 171 15.61 38.33 -13.04
C GLN A 171 16.52 38.46 -14.27
N PHE A 172 16.88 37.35 -14.91
CA PHE A 172 17.69 37.33 -16.11
C PHE A 172 16.98 37.97 -17.31
N SER A 173 15.67 37.75 -17.43
CA SER A 173 14.85 38.34 -18.48
C SER A 173 14.75 39.87 -18.33
N ILE A 174 14.58 40.36 -17.09
CA ILE A 174 14.59 41.81 -16.78
C ILE A 174 15.96 42.40 -17.07
N TYR A 175 17.05 41.73 -16.68
CA TYR A 175 18.41 42.19 -16.95
C TYR A 175 18.67 42.36 -18.44
N PHE A 176 18.28 41.39 -19.27
CA PHE A 176 18.40 41.50 -20.72
C PHE A 176 17.52 42.59 -21.31
N TYR A 177 16.30 42.76 -20.80
CA TYR A 177 15.42 43.85 -21.23
C TYR A 177 16.05 45.21 -20.93
N LEU A 178 16.64 45.39 -19.74
CA LEU A 178 17.35 46.62 -19.37
C LEU A 178 18.60 46.84 -20.24
N LEU A 179 19.38 45.80 -20.54
CA LEU A 179 20.52 45.89 -21.47
C LEU A 179 20.06 46.27 -22.87
N TYR A 180 18.94 45.72 -23.33
CA TYR A 180 18.34 46.03 -24.62
C TYR A 180 17.88 47.49 -24.66
N CYS A 181 17.15 47.96 -23.65
CA CYS A 181 16.75 49.36 -23.51
C CYS A 181 17.95 50.31 -23.42
N PHE A 182 19.01 49.94 -22.69
CA PHE A 182 20.23 50.74 -22.59
C PHE A 182 20.99 50.80 -23.92
N ARG A 183 21.08 49.68 -24.65
CA ARG A 183 21.66 49.65 -25.99
C ARG A 183 20.86 50.51 -26.96
N ILE A 184 19.54 50.41 -26.95
CA ILE A 184 18.67 51.27 -27.78
C ILE A 184 18.80 52.74 -27.39
N GLY A 185 18.77 53.06 -26.10
CA GLY A 185 18.91 54.43 -25.61
C GLY A 185 20.25 55.04 -26.00
N ARG A 186 21.34 54.27 -25.96
CA ARG A 186 22.65 54.69 -26.48
C ARG A 186 22.65 54.84 -28.01
N ILE A 187 22.01 53.93 -28.75
CA ILE A 187 21.86 54.05 -30.21
C ILE A 187 21.10 55.34 -30.58
N PHE A 188 20.00 55.64 -29.88
CA PHE A 188 19.18 56.82 -30.14
C PHE A 188 19.91 58.13 -29.81
N LEU A 189 20.71 58.16 -28.73
CA LEU A 189 21.58 59.30 -28.38
C LEU A 189 22.72 59.50 -29.40
N THR A 190 23.27 58.43 -29.97
CA THR A 190 24.29 58.55 -31.04
C THR A 190 23.72 59.03 -32.37
N PHE A 191 22.45 58.72 -32.67
CA PHE A 191 21.78 59.23 -33.87
C PHE A 191 21.38 60.71 -33.73
N SER A 192 21.03 61.19 -32.54
CA SER A 192 20.71 62.62 -32.33
C SER A 192 21.92 63.56 -32.40
N PHE A 193 23.15 63.06 -32.24
CA PHE A 193 24.38 63.87 -32.31
C PHE A 193 25.03 63.91 -33.70
N LYS A 194 24.44 63.24 -34.70
CA LYS A 194 24.99 63.12 -36.06
C LYS A 194 24.09 63.72 -37.14
N VAL A 195 23.33 64.75 -36.79
CA VAL A 195 22.54 65.61 -37.71
C VAL A 195 22.95 67.05 -37.49
#